data_AF-A0A348WQK8-F1
#
_entry.id   AF-A0A348WQK8-F1
#
_cell.length_a   1.000
_cell.length_b   1.000
_cell.length_c   1.000
_cell.angle_alpha   90.00
_cell.angle_beta   90.00
_cell.angle_gamma   90.00
#
_symmetry.space_group_name_H-M   'P 1'
#
loop_
_entity.id
_entity.type
_entity.pdbx_description
1 polymer ?
#
loop_
_entity_poly.entity_id
_entity_poly.type
_entity_poly.pdbx_seq_one_letter_code
_entity_poly.pdbx_strand_id
1 'polypeptide(L)'
;ISHTMGQQTVASCVVFDQNGPKKSDYRRYNITGITPGDDYAAMAKALAKRYDNAKENGNIPDILFIDGGKGQLAQAENYFADWGKDAPMLIGVAKGESRKPGLETLIMAGSHETIPLNKDASALHLIQHIRDESHRFAITGHRQKRNKVKRTSSLEEIEGIGAKRRQKILKNLGGLQEVKNASIDQLANVPGISRALAEKIYYSFR
;
A
#
# COMPACT_ATOMS: atom_id res chain seq x y z
N ILE A 1 -3.02 2.49 7.53
CA ILE A 1 -2.35 1.26 6.99
C ILE A 1 -3.36 0.54 6.09
N SER A 2 -2.91 -0.12 5.01
CA SER A 2 -3.83 -0.86 4.12
C SER A 2 -3.42 -2.32 3.96
N HIS A 3 -4.42 -3.19 4.12
CA HIS A 3 -4.33 -4.62 3.87
C HIS A 3 -5.17 -4.94 2.63
N THR A 4 -4.61 -5.70 1.71
CA THR A 4 -5.40 -6.35 0.66
C THR A 4 -5.31 -7.85 0.93
N MET A 5 -6.44 -8.54 1.09
CA MET A 5 -6.45 -9.97 1.40
C MET A 5 -5.55 -10.75 0.43
N GLY A 6 -4.54 -11.45 0.96
CA GLY A 6 -3.54 -12.19 0.19
C GLY A 6 -2.38 -11.38 -0.39
N GLN A 7 -2.22 -10.08 -0.07
CA GLN A 7 -1.10 -9.24 -0.54
C GLN A 7 -0.32 -8.60 0.60
N GLN A 8 0.90 -8.14 0.27
CA GLN A 8 1.79 -7.40 1.17
C GLN A 8 1.10 -6.16 1.77
N THR A 9 1.23 -5.98 3.08
CA THR A 9 0.81 -4.78 3.80
C THR A 9 1.53 -3.54 3.25
N VAL A 10 0.79 -2.46 3.01
CA VAL A 10 1.35 -1.19 2.54
C VAL A 10 0.92 -0.06 3.48
N ALA A 11 1.87 0.78 3.86
CA ALA A 11 1.58 2.06 4.49
C ALA A 11 1.59 3.17 3.42
N SER A 12 0.52 3.95 3.36
CA SER A 12 0.43 5.18 2.55
C SER A 12 0.66 6.39 3.44
N CYS A 13 1.53 7.29 3.00
CA CYS A 13 1.78 8.59 3.61
C CYS A 13 1.56 9.68 2.55
N VAL A 14 0.65 10.60 2.85
CA VAL A 14 0.35 11.78 2.03
C VAL A 14 0.77 13.02 2.79
N VAL A 15 1.09 14.09 2.06
CA VAL A 15 1.63 15.34 2.62
C VAL A 15 0.78 16.49 2.13
N PHE A 16 0.40 17.37 3.04
CA PHE A 16 -0.33 18.60 2.75
C PHE A 16 0.51 19.78 3.21
N ASP A 17 0.49 20.86 2.45
CA ASP A 17 1.03 22.16 2.83
C ASP A 17 -0.07 23.23 2.73
N GLN A 18 0.30 24.50 2.86
CA GLN A 18 -0.64 25.63 2.82
C GLN A 18 -1.41 25.74 1.47
N ASN A 19 -0.88 25.14 0.40
CA ASN A 19 -1.51 25.10 -0.92
C ASN A 19 -2.31 23.82 -1.15
N GLY A 20 -2.39 22.93 -0.15
CA GLY A 20 -3.12 21.66 -0.22
C GLY A 20 -2.21 20.46 -0.46
N PRO A 21 -2.66 19.44 -1.23
CA PRO A 21 -1.93 18.18 -1.33
C PRO A 21 -0.61 18.30 -2.11
N LYS A 22 0.52 18.08 -1.44
CA LYS A 22 1.88 18.12 -2.00
C LYS A 22 2.32 16.75 -2.51
N LYS A 23 1.80 16.38 -3.68
CA LYS A 23 1.93 15.02 -4.27
C LYS A 23 3.37 14.53 -4.48
N SER A 24 4.34 15.43 -4.68
CA SER A 24 5.77 15.09 -4.81
C SER A 24 6.33 14.40 -3.57
N ASP A 25 5.73 14.66 -2.40
CA ASP A 25 6.24 14.25 -1.10
C ASP A 25 5.52 13.00 -0.58
N TYR A 26 4.54 12.49 -1.35
CA TYR A 26 3.83 11.27 -1.00
C TYR A 26 4.74 10.05 -1.04
N ARG A 27 4.56 9.12 -0.10
CA ARG A 27 5.36 7.89 -0.03
C ARG A 27 4.49 6.68 0.27
N ARG A 28 4.84 5.54 -0.34
CA ARG A 28 4.28 4.23 0.00
C ARG A 28 5.40 3.35 0.52
N TYR A 29 5.16 2.72 1.66
CA TYR A 29 6.11 1.80 2.27
C TYR A 29 5.55 0.40 2.14
N ASN A 30 6.26 -0.46 1.39
CA ASN A 30 6.00 -1.89 1.47
C ASN A 30 6.47 -2.40 2.84
N ILE A 31 5.56 -3.05 3.55
CA ILE A 31 5.81 -3.62 4.87
C ILE A 31 5.91 -5.13 4.71
N THR A 32 7.05 -5.68 5.13
CA THR A 32 7.38 -7.10 5.07
C THR A 32 7.89 -7.58 6.42
N GLY A 33 7.89 -8.89 6.66
CA GLY A 33 8.41 -9.48 7.91
C GLY A 33 7.64 -9.04 9.16
N ILE A 34 6.31 -9.00 9.07
CA ILE A 34 5.39 -8.80 10.20
C ILE A 34 4.34 -9.90 10.15
N THR A 35 3.72 -10.18 11.30
CA THR A 35 2.54 -11.05 11.34
C THR A 35 1.43 -10.46 10.47
N PRO A 36 0.80 -11.25 9.59
CA PRO A 36 -0.33 -10.76 8.78
C PRO A 36 -1.43 -10.17 9.65
N GLY A 37 -1.85 -8.94 9.36
CA GLY A 37 -2.88 -8.21 10.13
C GLY A 37 -2.35 -7.45 11.35
N ASP A 38 -1.04 -7.44 11.59
CA ASP A 38 -0.44 -6.63 12.66
C ASP A 38 -0.24 -5.17 12.20
N ASP A 39 -1.30 -4.38 12.34
CA ASP A 39 -1.31 -2.95 12.02
C ASP A 39 -0.32 -2.14 12.86
N TYR A 40 -0.04 -2.56 14.09
CA TYR A 40 0.87 -1.86 15.00
C TYR A 40 2.32 -2.03 14.53
N ALA A 41 2.75 -3.26 14.24
CA ALA A 41 4.06 -3.51 13.66
C ALA A 41 4.21 -2.84 12.28
N ALA A 42 3.13 -2.79 11.49
CA ALA A 42 3.13 -2.09 10.22
C ALA A 42 3.33 -0.56 10.39
N MET A 43 2.68 0.04 11.39
CA MET A 43 2.82 1.45 11.72
C MET A 43 4.26 1.77 12.15
N ALA A 44 4.80 1.01 13.11
CA ALA A 44 6.17 1.20 13.60
C ALA A 44 7.21 1.17 12.47
N LYS A 45 7.11 0.18 11.56
CA LYS A 45 8.00 0.10 10.39
C LYS A 45 7.81 1.25 9.40
N ALA A 46 6.58 1.74 9.22
CA ALA A 46 6.31 2.87 8.34
C ALA A 46 6.91 4.17 8.88
N LEU A 47 6.77 4.41 10.19
CA LEU A 47 7.36 5.56 10.88
C LEU A 47 8.89 5.53 10.77
N ALA A 48 9.50 4.39 11.11
CA ALA A 48 10.95 4.21 10.99
C ALA A 48 11.46 4.54 9.58
N LYS A 49 10.79 4.01 8.54
CA LYS A 49 11.19 4.30 7.14
C LYS A 49 10.95 5.74 6.70
N ARG A 50 9.91 6.41 7.21
CA ARG A 50 9.59 7.79 6.83
C ARG A 50 10.55 8.79 7.45
N TYR A 51 10.99 8.51 8.68
CA TYR A 51 11.63 9.46 9.55
C TYR A 51 13.09 9.12 9.90
N ASP A 52 13.64 8.02 9.37
CA ASP A 52 15.03 7.57 9.53
C ASP A 52 16.06 8.71 9.49
N ASN A 53 15.95 9.61 8.51
CA ASN A 53 16.85 10.76 8.33
C ASN A 53 16.09 12.11 8.36
N ALA A 54 14.93 12.18 9.01
CA ALA A 54 14.09 13.38 8.92
C ALA A 54 14.66 14.58 9.68
N LYS A 55 15.40 14.36 10.77
CA LYS A 55 16.10 15.43 11.50
C LYS A 55 17.17 16.10 10.65
N GLU A 56 17.92 15.33 9.86
CA GLU A 56 18.97 15.84 8.97
C GLU A 56 18.41 16.55 7.74
N ASN A 57 17.34 16.02 7.17
CA ASN A 57 16.73 16.55 5.95
C ASN A 57 15.68 17.65 6.22
N GLY A 58 15.45 18.03 7.48
CA GLY A 58 14.41 18.98 7.88
C GLY A 58 12.99 18.56 7.47
N ASN A 59 12.75 17.26 7.31
CA ASN A 59 11.51 16.72 6.75
C ASN A 59 10.58 16.20 7.86
N ILE A 60 10.34 17.06 8.84
CA ILE A 60 9.47 16.82 9.98
C ILE A 60 8.22 17.69 9.78
N PRO A 61 7.01 17.11 9.75
CA PRO A 61 5.79 17.90 9.61
C PRO A 61 5.46 18.63 10.92
N ASP A 62 4.66 19.70 10.85
CA ASP A 62 4.13 20.34 12.05
C ASP A 62 3.14 19.41 12.78
N ILE A 63 2.32 18.70 12.00
CA ILE A 63 1.29 17.77 12.50
C ILE A 63 1.38 16.46 11.73
N LEU A 64 1.40 15.34 12.46
CA LEU A 64 1.29 13.99 11.91
C LEU A 64 -0.05 13.37 12.31
N PHE A 65 -0.91 13.18 11.31
CA PHE A 65 -2.16 12.44 11.47
C PHE A 65 -1.94 10.93 11.31
N ILE A 66 -2.41 10.18 12.29
CA ILE A 66 -2.46 8.72 12.28
C ILE A 66 -3.91 8.29 12.04
N ASP A 67 -4.19 7.73 10.87
CA ASP A 67 -5.50 7.16 10.54
C ASP A 67 -5.73 5.87 11.33
N GLY A 68 -6.29 6.03 12.53
CA GLY A 68 -6.25 4.99 13.55
C GLY A 68 -6.67 5.45 14.95
N GLY A 69 -6.96 4.45 15.80
CA GLY A 69 -7.30 4.68 17.21
C GLY A 69 -6.08 4.80 18.13
N LYS A 70 -6.35 4.80 19.45
CA LYS A 70 -5.33 4.95 20.52
C LYS A 70 -4.13 4.02 20.35
N GLY A 71 -4.34 2.75 20.01
CA GLY A 71 -3.24 1.79 19.86
C GLY A 71 -2.28 2.13 18.71
N GLN A 72 -2.79 2.63 17.58
CA GLN A 72 -1.96 3.08 16.46
C GLN A 72 -1.25 4.40 16.79
N LEU A 73 -1.93 5.31 17.51
CA LEU A 73 -1.32 6.55 17.98
C LEU A 73 -0.17 6.28 18.95
N ALA A 74 -0.33 5.34 19.88
CA ALA A 74 0.71 4.94 20.83
C ALA A 74 1.99 4.43 20.15
N GLN A 75 1.87 3.79 18.98
CA GLN A 75 3.06 3.42 18.19
C GLN A 75 3.84 4.64 17.68
N ALA A 76 3.13 5.73 17.33
CA ALA A 76 3.76 6.99 16.96
C ALA A 76 4.39 7.68 18.17
N GLU A 77 3.69 7.71 19.31
CA GLU A 77 4.23 8.26 20.56
C GLU A 77 5.54 7.57 20.96
N ASN A 78 5.56 6.24 20.94
CA ASN A 78 6.76 5.46 21.26
C ASN A 78 7.91 5.76 20.29
N TYR A 79 7.62 5.95 18.99
CA TYR A 79 8.66 6.26 18.00
C TYR A 79 9.28 7.65 18.21
N PHE A 80 8.47 8.64 18.59
CA PHE A 80 8.90 10.02 18.77
C PHE A 80 9.27 10.39 20.21
N ALA A 81 9.22 9.46 21.15
CA ALA A 81 9.45 9.72 22.58
C ALA A 81 10.77 10.48 22.85
N ASP A 82 11.85 10.10 22.15
CA ASP A 82 13.18 10.67 22.34
C ASP A 82 13.46 11.89 21.44
N TRP A 83 12.45 12.42 20.75
CA TRP A 83 12.63 13.56 19.83
C TRP A 83 12.46 14.91 20.51
N GLY A 84 11.87 14.95 21.70
CA GLY A 84 11.67 16.20 22.45
C GLY A 84 10.91 17.23 21.63
N LYS A 85 11.45 18.46 21.55
CA LYS A 85 10.83 19.58 20.81
C LYS A 85 10.80 19.41 19.29
N ASP A 86 11.59 18.48 18.75
CA ASP A 86 11.61 18.20 17.31
C ASP A 86 10.51 17.21 16.92
N ALA A 87 9.76 16.66 17.88
CA ALA A 87 8.64 15.77 17.60
C ALA A 87 7.47 16.53 16.95
N PRO A 88 6.84 15.99 15.90
CA PRO A 88 5.64 16.58 15.34
C PRO A 88 4.47 16.46 16.33
N MET A 89 3.47 17.34 16.20
CA MET A 89 2.20 17.14 16.91
C MET A 89 1.52 15.87 16.39
N LEU A 90 1.30 14.90 17.27
CA LEU A 90 0.69 13.62 16.90
C LEU A 90 -0.81 13.63 17.17
N ILE A 91 -1.61 13.30 16.16
CA ILE A 91 -3.07 13.25 16.26
C ILE A 91 -3.57 11.92 15.68
N GLY A 92 -4.26 11.12 16.49
CA GLY A 92 -5.01 9.97 16.01
C GLY A 92 -6.35 10.40 15.45
N VAL A 93 -6.77 9.84 14.32
CA VAL A 93 -8.08 10.09 13.72
C VAL A 93 -8.90 8.80 13.69
N ALA A 94 -9.77 8.65 14.69
CA ALA A 94 -10.64 7.50 14.82
C ALA A 94 -12.00 7.73 14.12
N LYS A 95 -12.63 6.64 13.68
CA LYS A 95 -14.04 6.65 13.32
C LYS A 95 -14.82 6.73 14.64
N GLY A 96 -15.61 7.79 14.85
CA GLY A 96 -16.34 8.00 16.10
C GLY A 96 -17.29 6.85 16.44
N GLU A 97 -17.79 6.86 17.68
CA GLU A 97 -18.51 5.77 18.35
C GLU A 97 -19.64 5.12 17.53
N SER A 98 -20.27 5.85 16.62
CA SER A 98 -21.38 5.35 15.80
C SER A 98 -20.99 4.72 14.46
N ARG A 99 -19.70 4.65 14.11
CA ARG A 99 -19.19 4.19 12.79
C ARG A 99 -19.86 4.87 11.58
N LYS A 100 -20.63 5.95 11.77
CA LYS A 100 -21.21 6.75 10.70
C LYS A 100 -20.13 7.65 10.10
N PRO A 101 -19.97 7.68 8.76
CA PRO A 101 -19.12 8.67 8.10
C PRO A 101 -19.51 10.09 8.56
N GLY A 102 -18.52 10.95 8.84
CA GLY A 102 -18.75 12.34 9.27
C GLY A 102 -18.77 12.60 10.78
N LEU A 103 -18.40 11.62 11.62
CA LEU A 103 -18.20 11.81 13.06
C LEU A 103 -16.78 11.36 13.43
N GLU A 104 -15.78 12.10 12.95
CA GLU A 104 -14.40 11.79 13.27
C GLU A 104 -14.06 12.31 14.66
N THR A 105 -13.27 11.52 15.39
CA THR A 105 -12.80 11.90 16.71
C THR A 105 -11.29 12.01 16.63
N LEU A 106 -10.79 13.20 16.96
CA LEU A 106 -9.36 13.41 17.12
C LEU A 106 -8.92 12.90 18.48
N ILE A 107 -7.77 12.25 18.53
CA ILE A 107 -7.15 11.76 19.75
C ILE A 107 -5.81 12.47 19.88
N MET A 108 -5.69 13.31 20.89
CA MET A 108 -4.44 14.03 21.16
C MET A 108 -3.43 13.08 21.79
N ALA A 109 -2.21 13.03 21.24
CA ALA A 109 -1.12 12.30 21.88
C ALA A 109 -0.74 12.90 23.24
N GLY A 110 -0.18 12.08 24.11
CA GLY A 110 0.08 12.37 25.51
C GLY A 110 -1.17 12.15 26.36
N SER A 111 -2.12 13.08 26.27
CA SER A 111 -3.33 13.05 27.12
C SER A 111 -4.34 11.98 26.74
N HIS A 112 -4.32 11.52 25.48
CA HIS A 112 -5.34 10.65 24.88
C HIS A 112 -6.77 11.22 24.97
N GLU A 113 -6.87 12.54 25.17
CA GLU A 113 -8.13 13.27 25.14
C GLU A 113 -8.74 13.19 23.75
N THR A 114 -10.04 12.97 23.72
CA THR A 114 -10.81 12.84 22.48
C THR A 114 -11.55 14.13 22.20
N ILE A 115 -11.29 14.74 21.05
CA ILE A 115 -11.99 15.93 20.57
C ILE A 115 -12.98 15.47 19.48
N PRO A 116 -14.29 15.43 19.76
CA PRO A 116 -15.28 15.20 18.73
C PRO A 116 -15.32 16.41 17.80
N LEU A 117 -15.32 16.18 16.50
CA LEU A 117 -15.47 17.26 15.52
C LEU A 117 -16.93 17.35 15.07
N ASN A 118 -17.49 18.55 15.17
CA ASN A 118 -18.81 18.85 14.62
C ASN A 118 -18.79 18.72 13.09
N LYS A 119 -19.90 18.26 12.51
CA LYS A 119 -20.03 18.01 11.06
C LYS A 119 -19.76 19.24 10.19
N ASP A 120 -20.06 20.42 10.72
CA ASP A 120 -19.94 21.69 10.00
C ASP A 120 -18.59 22.38 10.26
N ALA A 121 -17.70 21.77 11.04
CA ALA A 121 -16.39 22.34 11.32
C ALA A 121 -15.49 22.25 10.08
N SER A 122 -14.95 23.38 9.61
CA SER A 122 -14.02 23.38 8.47
C SER A 122 -12.78 22.51 8.69
N ALA A 123 -12.32 22.39 9.95
CA ALA A 123 -11.24 21.49 10.32
C ALA A 123 -11.56 20.02 10.03
N LEU A 124 -12.83 19.59 10.23
CA LEU A 124 -13.27 18.25 9.89
C LEU A 124 -13.14 17.99 8.40
N HIS A 125 -13.58 18.93 7.55
CA HIS A 125 -13.49 18.77 6.10
C HIS A 125 -12.04 18.64 5.61
N LEU A 126 -11.10 19.37 6.21
CA LEU A 126 -9.68 19.23 5.90
C LEU A 126 -9.15 17.84 6.28
N ILE A 127 -9.48 17.38 7.49
CA ILE A 127 -9.01 16.08 7.99
C ILE A 127 -9.61 14.93 7.17
N GLN A 128 -10.89 15.02 6.82
CA GLN A 128 -11.56 14.11 5.88
C GLN A 128 -10.84 14.08 4.53
N HIS A 129 -10.52 15.25 3.97
CA HIS A 129 -9.78 15.33 2.71
C HIS A 129 -8.41 14.66 2.79
N ILE A 130 -7.67 14.86 3.88
CA ILE A 130 -6.37 14.20 4.11
C ILE A 130 -6.53 12.68 4.19
N ARG A 131 -7.54 12.18 4.90
CA ARG A 131 -7.82 10.74 5.02
C ARG A 131 -8.24 10.12 3.71
N ASP A 132 -9.19 10.74 3.02
CA ASP A 132 -9.68 10.28 1.72
C ASP A 132 -8.54 10.22 0.70
N GLU A 133 -7.65 11.21 0.74
CA GLU A 133 -6.46 11.24 -0.10
C GLU A 133 -5.46 10.13 0.25
N SER A 134 -5.25 9.84 1.55
CA SER A 134 -4.44 8.71 2.01
C SER A 134 -5.02 7.37 1.56
N HIS A 135 -6.33 7.17 1.71
CA HIS A 135 -7.04 5.99 1.23
C HIS A 135 -6.95 5.86 -0.30
N ARG A 136 -7.21 6.93 -1.05
CA ARG A 136 -7.07 6.97 -2.51
C ARG A 136 -5.65 6.61 -2.93
N PHE A 137 -4.65 7.14 -2.25
CA PHE A 137 -3.25 6.86 -2.54
C PHE A 137 -2.88 5.41 -2.26
N ALA A 138 -3.39 4.80 -1.19
CA ALA A 138 -3.23 3.35 -0.95
C ALA A 138 -3.84 2.52 -2.08
N ILE A 139 -5.11 2.76 -2.42
CA ILE A 139 -5.87 1.98 -3.41
C ILE A 139 -5.23 2.06 -4.80
N THR A 140 -4.83 3.26 -5.23
CA THR A 140 -4.18 3.47 -6.54
C THR A 140 -2.85 2.71 -6.64
N GLY A 141 -2.07 2.65 -5.56
CA GLY A 141 -0.84 1.86 -5.49
C GLY A 141 -1.12 0.37 -5.66
N HIS A 142 -2.13 -0.15 -4.97
CA HIS A 142 -2.55 -1.55 -5.12
C HIS A 142 -3.04 -1.86 -6.54
N ARG A 143 -3.81 -0.97 -7.19
CA ARG A 143 -4.25 -1.16 -8.59
C ARG A 143 -3.06 -1.24 -9.55
N GLN A 144 -2.08 -0.34 -9.43
CA GLN A 144 -0.87 -0.36 -10.26
C GLN A 144 -0.04 -1.63 -10.03
N LYS A 145 0.15 -2.04 -8.76
CA LYS A 145 0.89 -3.26 -8.41
C LYS A 145 0.17 -4.52 -8.90
N ARG A 146 -1.16 -4.60 -8.77
CA ARG A 146 -1.98 -5.69 -9.35
C ARG A 146 -1.85 -5.76 -10.87
N ASN A 147 -1.90 -4.62 -11.56
CA ASN A 147 -1.71 -4.59 -13.01
C ASN A 147 -0.29 -5.00 -13.41
N LYS A 148 0.71 -4.68 -12.59
CA LYS A 148 2.11 -5.10 -12.82
C LYS A 148 2.31 -6.61 -12.57
N VAL A 149 1.78 -7.16 -11.48
CA VAL A 149 1.83 -8.62 -11.19
C VAL A 149 1.02 -9.42 -12.22
N LYS A 150 -0.12 -8.91 -12.70
CA LYS A 150 -0.81 -9.50 -13.86
C LYS A 150 0.01 -9.41 -15.16
N ARG A 151 0.94 -8.45 -15.24
CA ARG A 151 1.83 -8.28 -16.39
C ARG A 151 3.03 -9.23 -16.32
N THR A 152 3.70 -9.40 -15.19
CA THR A 152 4.70 -10.46 -14.99
C THR A 152 3.97 -11.81 -14.87
N SER A 153 3.72 -12.44 -16.01
CA SER A 153 3.19 -13.79 -16.06
C SER A 153 4.32 -14.77 -15.74
N SER A 154 4.04 -15.86 -15.04
CA SER A 154 4.94 -17.01 -14.91
C SER A 154 5.50 -17.50 -16.26
N LEU A 155 4.80 -17.21 -17.36
CA LEU A 155 5.30 -17.46 -18.72
C LEU A 155 6.50 -16.59 -19.12
N GLU A 156 6.60 -15.35 -18.63
CA GLU A 156 7.71 -14.43 -18.93
C GLU A 156 8.97 -14.73 -18.11
N GLU A 157 8.88 -15.58 -17.09
CA GLU A 157 10.03 -16.08 -16.32
C GLU A 157 10.75 -17.23 -17.05
N ILE A 158 10.10 -17.83 -18.06
CA ILE A 158 10.68 -18.90 -18.87
C ILE A 158 11.61 -18.29 -19.91
N GLU A 159 12.87 -18.67 -19.84
CA GLU A 159 13.91 -18.23 -20.77
C GLU A 159 13.47 -18.46 -22.23
N GLY A 160 13.48 -17.39 -23.03
CA GLY A 160 13.03 -17.42 -24.43
C GLY A 160 11.57 -17.01 -24.66
N ILE A 161 10.80 -16.68 -23.61
CA ILE A 161 9.43 -16.19 -23.72
C ILE A 161 9.36 -14.70 -23.36
N GLY A 162 9.46 -13.86 -24.39
CA GLY A 162 9.14 -12.43 -24.27
C GLY A 162 7.64 -12.15 -24.38
N ALA A 163 7.26 -10.90 -24.10
CA ALA A 163 5.86 -10.43 -24.11
C ALA A 163 5.05 -10.79 -25.38
N LYS A 164 5.68 -10.73 -26.57
CA LYS A 164 5.03 -11.08 -27.84
C LYS A 164 4.65 -12.57 -27.93
N ARG A 165 5.54 -13.47 -27.51
CA ARG A 165 5.29 -14.92 -27.52
C ARG A 165 4.24 -15.29 -26.47
N ARG A 166 4.32 -14.71 -25.27
CA ARG A 166 3.29 -14.87 -24.24
C ARG A 166 1.90 -14.49 -24.75
N GLN A 167 1.74 -13.32 -25.35
CA GLN A 167 0.43 -12.90 -25.88
C GLN A 167 -0.11 -13.88 -26.91
N LYS A 168 0.74 -14.42 -27.79
CA LYS A 168 0.34 -15.45 -28.76
C LYS A 168 -0.10 -16.75 -28.08
N ILE A 169 0.65 -17.23 -27.10
CA ILE A 169 0.33 -18.45 -26.34
C ILE A 169 -1.02 -18.30 -25.65
N LEU A 170 -1.22 -17.21 -24.90
CA LEU A 170 -2.48 -16.95 -24.19
C LEU A 170 -3.67 -16.78 -25.14
N LYS A 171 -3.46 -16.13 -26.31
CA LYS A 171 -4.52 -15.93 -27.30
C LYS A 171 -4.92 -17.24 -27.99
N ASN A 172 -3.98 -18.13 -28.26
CA ASN A 172 -4.27 -19.42 -28.92
C ASN A 172 -4.91 -20.42 -27.96
N LEU A 173 -4.46 -20.48 -26.70
CA LEU A 173 -4.94 -21.46 -25.73
C LEU A 173 -6.09 -20.96 -24.86
N GLY A 174 -6.40 -19.67 -24.88
CA GLY A 174 -7.57 -19.11 -24.17
C GLY A 174 -7.31 -18.65 -22.74
N GLY A 175 -6.06 -18.72 -22.27
CA GLY A 175 -5.68 -18.18 -20.95
C GLY A 175 -4.55 -18.95 -20.29
N LEU A 176 -4.08 -18.46 -19.13
CA LEU A 176 -2.96 -19.09 -18.42
C LEU A 176 -3.32 -20.47 -17.86
N GLN A 177 -4.59 -20.68 -17.49
CA GLN A 177 -5.04 -21.97 -16.97
C GLN A 177 -4.95 -23.05 -18.05
N GLU A 178 -5.36 -22.74 -19.28
CA GLU A 178 -5.27 -23.70 -20.38
C GLU A 178 -3.84 -23.94 -20.82
N VAL A 179 -2.94 -22.95 -20.66
CA VAL A 179 -1.50 -23.17 -20.85
C VAL A 179 -0.93 -24.16 -19.84
N LYS A 180 -1.38 -24.14 -18.58
CA LYS A 180 -0.94 -25.09 -17.54
C LYS A 180 -1.49 -26.50 -17.75
N ASN A 181 -2.63 -26.61 -18.43
CA ASN A 181 -3.28 -27.88 -18.73
C ASN A 181 -2.88 -28.45 -20.10
N ALA A 182 -2.33 -27.62 -20.99
CA ALA A 182 -1.97 -28.01 -22.34
C ALA A 182 -0.87 -29.08 -22.36
N SER A 183 -0.96 -30.01 -23.31
CA SER A 183 0.13 -30.94 -23.63
C SER A 183 1.27 -30.24 -24.38
N ILE A 184 2.44 -30.88 -24.44
CA ILE A 184 3.59 -30.40 -25.22
C ILE A 184 3.19 -30.17 -26.69
N ASP A 185 2.40 -31.08 -27.27
CA ASP A 185 1.96 -30.96 -28.67
C ASP A 185 1.00 -29.77 -28.86
N GLN A 186 0.09 -29.51 -27.92
CA GLN A 186 -0.79 -28.34 -27.95
C GLN A 186 -0.01 -27.03 -27.84
N LEU A 187 1.05 -26.99 -27.03
CA LEU A 187 1.94 -25.84 -26.90
C LEU A 187 2.79 -25.63 -28.15
N ALA A 188 3.28 -26.71 -28.77
CA ALA A 188 4.09 -26.65 -29.99
C ALA A 188 3.28 -26.22 -31.23
N ASN A 189 1.95 -26.44 -31.22
CA ASN A 189 1.06 -25.97 -32.29
C ASN A 189 0.87 -24.45 -32.30
N VAL A 190 1.30 -23.73 -31.26
CA VAL A 190 1.21 -22.26 -31.22
C VAL A 190 2.26 -21.66 -32.19
N PRO A 191 1.85 -20.79 -33.14
CA PRO A 191 2.77 -20.22 -34.12
C PRO A 191 3.98 -19.49 -33.51
N GLY A 192 5.18 -19.97 -33.82
CA GLY A 192 6.44 -19.41 -33.33
C GLY A 192 6.94 -19.99 -32.00
N ILE A 193 6.37 -21.11 -31.57
CA ILE A 193 6.85 -21.94 -30.45
C ILE A 193 7.44 -23.23 -31.04
N SER A 194 8.73 -23.49 -30.75
CA SER A 194 9.36 -24.76 -31.13
C SER A 194 9.00 -25.85 -30.12
N ARG A 195 9.17 -27.13 -30.50
CA ARG A 195 8.93 -28.27 -29.60
C ARG A 195 9.78 -28.17 -28.32
N ALA A 196 11.06 -27.80 -28.45
CA ALA A 196 11.96 -27.57 -27.30
C ALA A 196 11.45 -26.46 -26.36
N LEU A 197 10.87 -25.38 -26.92
CA LEU A 197 10.29 -24.31 -26.09
C LEU A 197 8.96 -24.76 -25.45
N ALA A 198 8.16 -25.55 -26.15
CA ALA A 198 6.94 -26.13 -25.63
C ALA A 198 7.21 -27.07 -24.44
N GLU A 199 8.26 -27.88 -24.52
CA GLU A 199 8.75 -28.72 -23.42
C GLU A 199 9.17 -27.86 -22.21
N LYS A 200 9.99 -26.83 -22.43
CA LYS A 200 10.36 -25.88 -21.37
C LYS A 200 9.14 -25.26 -20.69
N ILE A 201 8.12 -24.87 -21.46
CA ILE A 201 6.86 -24.34 -20.92
C ILE A 201 6.13 -25.39 -20.09
N TYR A 202 5.95 -26.58 -20.64
CA TYR A 202 5.24 -27.66 -19.98
C TYR A 202 5.86 -28.01 -18.62
N TYR A 203 7.18 -28.19 -18.59
CA TYR A 203 7.92 -28.54 -17.37
C TYR A 203 8.02 -27.38 -16.37
N SER A 204 7.91 -26.12 -16.80
CA SER A 204 7.87 -24.98 -15.85
C SER A 204 6.61 -24.93 -14.99
N PHE A 205 5.56 -25.67 -15.36
CA PHE A 205 4.27 -25.71 -14.68
C PHE A 205 3.94 -27.08 -14.05
N ARG A 206 4.94 -27.96 -13.96
CA ARG A 206 4.85 -29.30 -13.34
C ARG A 206 5.93 -29.42 -12.27
#